data_AF-A0A432Z3W5-F1
#
_entry.id   AF-A0A432Z3W5-F1
#
_cell.length_a   1.000
_cell.length_b   1.000
_cell.length_c   1.000
_cell.angle_alpha   90.00
_cell.angle_beta   90.00
_cell.angle_gamma   90.00
#
_symmetry.space_group_name_H-M   'P 1'
#
loop_
_entity.id
_entity.type
_entity.pdbx_description
1 polymer ?
#
loop_
_entity_poly.entity_id
_entity_poly.type
_entity_poly.pdbx_seq_one_letter_code
_entity_poly.pdbx_strand_id
1 'polypeptide(L)'
;MMKLSHFAIIIGSLALTSLSSMALGQEQEAREHARAAAVAAAKAKGRTDTFVMEEPARSYFNWGAVVHPSGEVMAISKGTIADAMGLAVGDQLIQVDDLALAQHSLKKIVSYLEALEHGSTFEIEVQREGQLVTLTGEALATVIPGWRLEVDTSSEQLNKAAADQCGKVSVFITPPQTRDLYPAYFARIDGDNAPPRKPIIKLSPGEHEIEVYELIDDPWVRRPRSGVSAKALSITVEPNTTYYIAAKFNRTKRLSSVSQDYWEPVVWKEVEQTCKGN
;
A
#
# COMPACT_ATOMS: atom_id res chain seq x y z
N MET A 1 39.45 -24.28 -52.46
CA MET A 1 38.30 -23.48 -52.95
C MET A 1 37.13 -23.72 -52.01
N MET A 2 36.86 -22.81 -51.06
CA MET A 2 35.65 -21.94 -50.98
C MET A 2 34.33 -22.75 -51.03
N LYS A 3 33.44 -22.73 -50.03
CA LYS A 3 32.82 -21.58 -49.34
C LYS A 3 32.30 -21.92 -47.93
N LEU A 4 32.27 -20.88 -47.09
CA LEU A 4 31.55 -20.76 -45.82
C LEU A 4 30.04 -21.04 -45.96
N SER A 5 29.43 -21.56 -44.89
CA SER A 5 28.12 -21.06 -44.44
C SER A 5 28.01 -21.19 -42.92
N HIS A 6 27.90 -20.05 -42.25
CA HIS A 6 27.63 -19.92 -40.82
C HIS A 6 26.13 -20.13 -40.57
N PHE A 7 25.78 -20.95 -39.58
CA PHE A 7 24.47 -20.90 -38.94
C PHE A 7 24.70 -20.68 -37.43
N ALA A 8 24.55 -19.42 -37.02
CA ALA A 8 24.51 -19.03 -35.62
C ALA A 8 23.12 -19.36 -35.08
N ILE A 9 23.03 -20.30 -34.14
CA ILE A 9 21.81 -20.54 -33.36
C ILE A 9 21.88 -19.61 -32.15
N ILE A 10 21.09 -18.54 -32.21
CA ILE A 10 20.78 -17.67 -31.08
C ILE A 10 19.79 -18.45 -30.20
N ILE A 11 20.27 -19.04 -29.11
CA ILE A 11 19.40 -19.49 -28.02
C ILE A 11 19.19 -18.27 -27.11
N GLY A 12 18.15 -17.51 -27.44
CA GLY A 12 17.72 -16.34 -26.71
C GLY A 12 17.03 -16.73 -25.41
N SER A 13 17.56 -16.20 -24.32
CA SER A 13 17.05 -16.17 -22.96
C SER A 13 15.53 -15.93 -22.88
N LEU A 14 14.77 -16.93 -22.45
CA LEU A 14 13.34 -16.83 -22.16
C LEU A 14 13.05 -17.39 -20.76
N ALA A 15 13.60 -16.76 -19.71
CA ALA A 15 13.41 -17.24 -18.33
C ALA A 15 13.49 -16.14 -17.25
N LEU A 16 13.04 -14.90 -17.54
CA LEU A 16 13.06 -13.83 -16.52
C LEU A 16 11.75 -13.07 -16.30
N THR A 17 10.64 -13.44 -16.96
CA THR A 17 9.37 -12.71 -16.82
C THR A 17 8.36 -13.36 -15.85
N SER A 18 8.61 -14.56 -15.34
CA SER A 18 7.65 -15.31 -14.50
C SER A 18 7.70 -14.98 -13.00
N LEU A 19 8.79 -14.39 -12.51
CA LEU A 19 8.98 -14.14 -11.07
C LEU A 19 8.14 -12.96 -10.54
N SER A 20 7.87 -11.95 -11.38
CA SER A 20 7.15 -10.74 -10.96
C SER A 20 5.65 -10.97 -10.73
N SER A 21 5.05 -11.93 -11.45
CA SER A 21 3.61 -12.23 -11.37
C SER A 21 3.24 -12.94 -10.07
N MET A 22 4.12 -13.82 -9.57
CA MET A 22 3.90 -14.53 -8.30
C MET A 22 3.95 -13.58 -7.10
N ALA A 23 4.91 -12.65 -7.08
CA ALA A 23 5.05 -11.69 -5.98
C ALA A 23 3.84 -10.74 -5.86
N LEU A 24 3.31 -10.25 -6.99
CA LEU A 24 2.09 -9.43 -7.01
C LEU A 24 0.85 -10.21 -6.56
N GLY A 25 0.74 -11.49 -6.92
CA GLY A 25 -0.34 -12.36 -6.46
C GLY A 25 -0.31 -12.60 -4.94
N GLN A 26 0.88 -12.88 -4.39
CA GLN A 26 1.07 -13.09 -2.96
C GLN A 26 0.78 -11.82 -2.14
N GLU A 27 1.17 -10.65 -2.64
CA GLU A 27 0.86 -9.37 -1.99
C GLU A 27 -0.65 -9.10 -1.97
N GLN A 28 -1.34 -9.36 -3.09
CA GLN A 28 -2.78 -9.18 -3.18
C GLN A 28 -3.55 -10.13 -2.25
N GLU A 29 -3.14 -11.40 -2.20
CA GLU A 29 -3.71 -12.40 -1.30
C GLU A 29 -3.50 -12.00 0.18
N ALA A 30 -2.28 -11.58 0.55
CA ALA A 30 -1.99 -11.11 1.90
C ALA A 30 -2.85 -9.89 2.29
N ARG A 31 -3.06 -8.95 1.36
CA ARG A 31 -3.95 -7.79 1.56
C ARG A 31 -5.41 -8.20 1.76
N GLU A 32 -5.90 -9.16 1.00
CA GLU A 32 -7.26 -9.68 1.13
C GLU A 32 -7.46 -10.42 2.46
N HIS A 33 -6.50 -11.24 2.88
CA HIS A 33 -6.52 -11.90 4.19
C HIS A 33 -6.50 -10.90 5.35
N ALA A 34 -5.66 -9.86 5.26
CA ALA A 34 -5.61 -8.80 6.27
C ALA A 34 -6.96 -8.06 6.36
N ARG A 35 -7.59 -7.76 5.21
CA ARG A 35 -8.91 -7.13 5.17
C ARG A 35 -10.00 -8.02 5.77
N ALA A 36 -10.01 -9.31 5.41
CA ALA A 36 -10.98 -10.27 5.95
C ALA A 36 -10.84 -10.42 7.46
N ALA A 37 -9.61 -10.50 7.97
CA ALA A 37 -9.32 -10.56 9.40
C ALA A 37 -9.78 -9.28 10.14
N ALA A 38 -9.52 -8.09 9.58
CA ALA A 38 -9.96 -6.83 10.16
C ALA A 38 -11.48 -6.72 10.23
N VAL A 39 -12.19 -7.14 9.17
CA VAL A 39 -13.67 -7.16 9.14
C VAL A 39 -14.23 -8.19 10.13
N ALA A 40 -13.62 -9.37 10.23
CA ALA A 40 -14.04 -10.40 11.20
C ALA A 40 -13.84 -9.92 12.64
N ALA A 41 -12.69 -9.29 12.94
CA ALA A 41 -12.40 -8.69 14.24
C ALA A 41 -13.37 -7.55 14.58
N ALA A 42 -13.74 -6.72 13.60
CA ALA A 42 -14.75 -5.67 13.76
C ALA A 42 -16.12 -6.27 14.10
N LYS A 43 -16.58 -7.27 13.35
CA LYS A 43 -17.87 -7.94 13.56
C LYS A 43 -17.95 -8.64 14.93
N ALA A 44 -16.85 -9.20 15.42
CA ALA A 44 -16.79 -9.90 16.70
C ALA A 44 -16.96 -8.98 17.93
N LYS A 45 -16.68 -7.68 17.79
CA LYS A 45 -16.76 -6.69 18.89
C LYS A 45 -18.13 -6.01 19.05
N GLY A 46 -19.15 -6.42 18.29
CA GLY A 46 -20.51 -5.89 18.38
C GLY A 46 -20.81 -4.78 17.35
N ARG A 47 -22.10 -4.51 17.12
CA ARG A 47 -22.63 -3.57 16.13
C ARG A 47 -22.23 -2.12 16.45
N THR A 48 -21.02 -1.73 16.09
CA THR A 48 -20.67 -0.33 15.86
C THR A 48 -20.37 -0.14 14.39
N ASP A 49 -21.07 0.81 13.78
CA ASP A 49 -21.05 1.11 12.35
C ASP A 49 -19.66 1.44 11.81
N THR A 50 -18.73 1.84 12.69
CA THR A 50 -17.32 2.08 12.38
C THR A 50 -16.44 1.44 13.45
N PHE A 51 -15.48 0.62 13.03
CA PHE A 51 -14.46 0.04 13.89
C PHE A 51 -13.11 0.68 13.59
N VAL A 52 -12.39 1.12 14.63
CA VAL A 52 -11.10 1.78 14.51
C VAL A 52 -10.03 0.96 15.20
N MET A 53 -8.93 0.69 14.50
CA MET A 53 -7.68 0.18 15.06
C MET A 53 -6.60 1.21 14.84
N GLU A 54 -5.77 1.47 15.84
CA GLU A 54 -4.65 2.39 15.71
C GLU A 54 -3.44 1.94 16.53
N GLU A 55 -2.25 2.25 16.03
CA GLU A 55 -0.99 2.13 16.76
C GLU A 55 -0.28 3.49 16.69
N PRO A 56 0.21 4.04 17.81
CA PRO A 56 0.96 5.28 17.80
C PRO A 56 2.31 5.12 17.11
N ALA A 57 2.85 6.23 16.62
CA ALA A 57 4.22 6.26 16.14
C ALA A 57 5.19 6.00 17.31
N ARG A 58 6.25 5.22 17.04
CA ARG A 58 7.32 4.97 18.01
C ARG A 58 8.65 4.93 17.31
N SER A 59 9.68 5.41 17.99
CA SER A 59 11.07 5.26 17.57
C SER A 59 11.82 4.44 18.61
N TYR A 60 12.82 3.69 18.16
CA TYR A 60 13.77 3.04 19.06
C TYR A 60 15.18 3.19 18.48
N PHE A 61 16.14 3.46 19.34
CA PHE A 61 17.55 3.45 18.97
C PHE A 61 18.18 2.12 19.37
N ASN A 62 18.91 1.51 18.45
CA ASN A 62 19.78 0.38 18.73
C ASN A 62 21.22 0.76 18.37
N TRP A 63 22.06 0.94 19.38
CA TRP A 63 23.46 1.33 19.19
C TRP A 63 24.36 0.20 18.68
N GLY A 64 23.96 -1.07 18.81
CA GLY A 64 24.65 -2.21 18.20
C GLY A 64 25.78 -2.88 19.01
N ALA A 65 25.93 -2.54 20.30
CA ALA A 65 26.88 -3.20 21.21
C ALA A 65 26.18 -4.06 22.27
N VAL A 66 26.80 -5.20 22.60
CA VAL A 66 26.43 -6.05 23.74
C VAL A 66 27.44 -5.83 24.86
N VAL A 67 26.95 -5.44 26.04
CA VAL A 67 27.78 -5.09 27.19
C VAL A 67 27.44 -6.00 28.36
N HIS A 68 28.45 -6.59 28.98
CA HIS A 68 28.31 -7.37 30.21
C HIS A 68 27.93 -6.44 31.38
N PRO A 69 27.20 -6.88 32.41
CA PRO A 69 26.88 -6.04 33.58
C PRO A 69 28.09 -5.43 34.30
N SER A 70 29.30 -5.98 34.11
CA SER A 70 30.54 -5.37 34.61
C SER A 70 30.92 -4.09 33.86
N GLY A 71 30.39 -3.85 32.66
CA GLY A 71 30.74 -2.78 31.73
C GLY A 71 31.60 -3.24 30.55
N GLU A 72 32.06 -4.49 30.52
CA GLU A 72 32.87 -5.03 29.43
C GLU A 72 32.06 -5.19 28.14
N VAL A 73 32.57 -4.65 27.03
CA VAL A 73 31.97 -4.80 25.70
C VAL A 73 32.28 -6.18 25.15
N MET A 74 31.24 -7.00 24.98
CA MET A 74 31.36 -8.41 24.57
C MET A 74 31.28 -8.61 23.06
N ALA A 75 30.46 -7.80 22.38
CA ALA A 75 30.25 -7.92 20.95
C ALA A 75 29.80 -6.59 20.34
N ILE A 76 30.17 -6.39 19.08
CA ILE A 76 29.79 -5.22 18.28
C ILE A 76 29.31 -5.70 16.93
N SER A 77 28.14 -5.23 16.51
CA SER A 77 27.57 -5.56 15.21
C SER A 77 28.11 -4.64 14.13
N LYS A 78 28.59 -5.20 13.01
CA LYS A 78 29.13 -4.40 11.90
C LYS A 78 28.07 -3.48 11.30
N GLY A 79 28.49 -2.27 10.93
CA GLY A 79 27.62 -1.25 10.32
C GLY A 79 26.63 -0.61 11.30
N THR A 80 26.82 -0.78 12.62
CA THR A 80 26.03 -0.11 13.65
C THR A 80 26.74 1.14 14.18
N ILE A 81 26.07 1.91 15.05
CA ILE A 81 26.66 3.13 15.64
C ILE A 81 27.89 2.80 16.49
N ALA A 82 27.83 1.72 17.28
CA ALA A 82 28.97 1.26 18.08
C ALA A 82 30.20 0.94 17.21
N ASP A 83 29.99 0.31 16.05
CA ASP A 83 31.05 0.04 15.07
C ASP A 83 31.59 1.34 14.46
N ALA A 84 30.69 2.23 14.03
CA ALA A 84 31.04 3.49 13.38
C ALA A 84 31.78 4.48 14.30
N MET A 85 31.44 4.50 15.59
CA MET A 85 32.10 5.36 16.58
C MET A 85 33.44 4.78 17.08
N GLY A 86 33.83 3.59 16.61
CA GLY A 86 35.11 2.98 16.95
C GLY A 86 35.15 2.33 18.33
N LEU A 87 34.00 1.94 18.88
CA LEU A 87 33.94 1.07 20.06
C LEU A 87 34.59 -0.28 19.68
N ALA A 88 35.27 -0.92 20.63
CA ALA A 88 35.95 -2.20 20.41
C ALA A 88 35.50 -3.25 21.44
N VAL A 89 35.57 -4.52 21.03
CA VAL A 89 35.38 -5.65 21.96
C VAL A 89 36.50 -5.64 22.98
N GLY A 90 36.15 -5.81 24.26
CA GLY A 90 37.06 -5.70 25.39
C GLY A 90 37.19 -4.30 25.98
N ASP A 91 36.58 -3.28 25.38
CA ASP A 91 36.45 -1.97 26.02
C ASP A 91 35.63 -2.08 27.31
N GLN A 92 35.99 -1.28 28.30
CA GLN A 92 35.29 -1.23 29.58
C GLN A 92 34.48 0.07 29.66
N LEU A 93 33.15 -0.02 29.55
CA LEU A 93 32.25 1.13 29.64
C LEU A 93 32.29 1.76 31.04
N ILE A 94 32.62 3.04 31.10
CA ILE A 94 32.71 3.82 32.34
C ILE A 94 31.50 4.73 32.48
N GLN A 95 31.15 5.44 31.40
CA GLN A 95 30.11 6.47 31.41
C GLN A 95 29.46 6.62 30.04
N VAL A 96 28.17 7.00 30.04
CA VAL A 96 27.41 7.43 28.85
C VAL A 96 26.77 8.78 29.19
N ASP A 97 27.18 9.85 28.53
CA ASP A 97 26.84 11.23 28.86
C ASP A 97 27.00 11.50 30.36
N ASP A 98 25.92 11.83 31.09
CA ASP A 98 25.96 12.06 32.54
C ASP A 98 25.80 10.78 33.38
N LEU A 99 25.67 9.61 32.74
CA LEU A 99 25.36 8.34 33.40
C LEU A 99 26.61 7.47 33.58
N ALA A 100 27.26 7.60 34.75
CA ALA A 100 28.37 6.74 35.14
C ALA A 100 27.89 5.34 35.58
N LEU A 101 28.51 4.28 35.07
CA LEU A 101 28.20 2.89 35.41
C LEU A 101 28.48 2.58 36.91
N ALA A 102 29.37 3.34 37.55
CA ALA A 102 29.62 3.22 38.99
C ALA A 102 28.43 3.69 39.85
N GLN A 103 27.57 4.57 39.33
CA GLN A 103 26.45 5.18 40.05
C GLN A 103 25.09 4.68 39.55
N HIS A 104 25.05 4.10 38.35
CA HIS A 104 23.83 3.66 37.69
C HIS A 104 23.98 2.23 37.17
N SER A 105 22.89 1.46 37.23
CA SER A 105 22.89 0.12 36.66
C SER A 105 22.99 0.17 35.13
N LEU A 106 23.63 -0.84 34.53
CA LEU A 106 23.70 -0.98 33.08
C LEU A 106 22.31 -0.88 32.44
N LYS A 107 21.28 -1.47 33.07
CA LYS A 107 19.89 -1.39 32.60
C LYS A 107 19.42 0.06 32.43
N LYS A 108 19.75 0.96 33.37
CA LYS A 108 19.36 2.36 33.30
C LYS A 108 20.08 3.08 32.15
N ILE A 109 21.36 2.78 31.93
CA ILE A 109 22.15 3.32 30.81
C ILE A 109 21.60 2.84 29.46
N VAL A 110 21.31 1.54 29.33
CA VAL A 110 20.73 0.99 28.10
C VAL A 110 19.36 1.61 27.81
N SER A 111 18.49 1.75 28.82
CA SER A 111 17.20 2.41 28.63
C SER A 111 17.32 3.90 28.28
N TYR A 112 18.36 4.59 28.74
CA TYR A 112 18.66 5.96 28.32
C TYR A 112 19.03 6.01 26.83
N LEU A 113 19.96 5.14 26.41
CA LEU A 113 20.34 5.02 25.00
C LEU A 113 19.13 4.70 24.12
N GLU A 114 18.32 3.70 24.45
CA GLU A 114 17.14 3.31 23.66
C GLU A 114 16.10 4.45 23.47
N ALA A 115 16.09 5.42 24.39
CA ALA A 115 15.20 6.57 24.38
C ALA A 115 15.75 7.80 23.63
N LEU A 116 17.01 7.73 23.13
CA LEU A 116 17.60 8.82 22.36
C LEU A 116 16.82 9.07 21.06
N GLU A 117 16.58 10.35 20.78
CA GLU A 117 15.88 10.79 19.57
C GLU A 117 16.77 10.64 18.32
N HIS A 118 16.16 10.49 17.16
CA HIS A 118 16.88 10.42 15.89
C HIS A 118 17.72 11.68 15.67
N GLY A 119 19.02 11.50 15.39
CA GLY A 119 19.97 12.58 15.16
C GLY A 119 20.53 13.22 16.44
N SER A 120 20.14 12.74 17.63
CA SER A 120 20.77 13.19 18.88
C SER A 120 22.19 12.63 18.99
N THR A 121 23.12 13.46 19.47
CA THR A 121 24.49 13.02 19.75
C THR A 121 24.60 12.56 21.19
N PHE A 122 25.39 11.52 21.42
CA PHE A 122 25.73 11.04 22.75
C PHE A 122 27.22 10.73 22.84
N GLU A 123 27.78 10.86 24.03
CA GLU A 123 29.18 10.60 24.33
C GLU A 123 29.30 9.39 25.26
N ILE A 124 30.31 8.56 25.04
CA ILE A 124 30.66 7.48 25.96
C ILE A 124 32.13 7.57 26.34
N GLU A 125 32.41 7.31 27.61
CA GLU A 125 33.76 7.11 28.10
C GLU A 125 34.01 5.62 28.32
N VAL A 126 35.07 5.12 27.71
CA VAL A 126 35.51 3.74 27.85
C VAL A 126 36.95 3.68 28.30
N GLN A 127 37.31 2.63 29.05
CA GLN A 127 38.70 2.30 29.31
C GLN A 127 39.15 1.22 28.32
N ARG A 128 40.15 1.56 27.51
CA ARG A 128 40.80 0.68 26.52
C ARG A 128 42.26 0.53 26.88
N GLU A 129 42.70 -0.70 27.14
CA GLU A 129 44.10 -1.00 27.51
C GLU A 129 44.62 -0.13 28.67
N GLY A 130 43.75 0.23 29.62
CA GLY A 130 44.06 1.09 30.77
C GLY A 130 43.99 2.60 30.52
N GLN A 131 43.78 3.05 29.27
CA GLN A 131 43.60 4.45 28.92
C GLN A 131 42.12 4.81 28.80
N LEU A 132 41.74 6.00 29.26
CA LEU A 132 40.42 6.56 29.04
C LEU A 132 40.31 7.10 27.61
N VAL A 133 39.28 6.65 26.90
CA VAL A 133 38.96 7.05 25.53
C VAL A 133 37.52 7.54 25.51
N THR A 134 37.33 8.74 24.98
CA THR A 134 36.03 9.33 24.74
C THR A 134 35.62 9.05 23.29
N LEU A 135 34.42 8.51 23.11
CA LEU A 135 33.84 8.21 21.80
C LEU A 135 32.49 8.92 21.66
N THR A 136 32.24 9.53 20.50
CA THR A 136 30.99 10.24 20.22
C THR A 136 30.20 9.48 19.17
N GLY A 137 28.91 9.26 19.43
CA GLY A 137 27.97 8.61 18.52
C GLY A 137 26.79 9.53 18.18
N GLU A 138 26.15 9.24 17.06
CA GLU A 138 24.87 9.85 16.66
C GLU A 138 23.78 8.77 16.69
N ALA A 139 22.69 9.03 17.39
CA ALA A 139 21.59 8.10 17.55
C ALA A 139 20.76 8.05 16.27
N LEU A 140 20.96 7.00 15.47
CA LEU A 140 20.11 6.72 14.31
C LEU A 140 18.91 5.85 14.73
N ALA A 141 17.90 6.48 15.31
CA ALA A 141 16.69 5.78 15.72
C ALA A 141 15.89 5.27 14.50
N THR A 142 15.37 4.05 14.61
CA THR A 142 14.43 3.47 13.63
C THR A 142 13.02 3.93 13.96
N VAL A 143 12.36 4.57 13.00
CA VAL A 143 10.99 5.10 13.17
C VAL A 143 9.97 4.09 12.65
N ILE A 144 9.08 3.65 13.53
CA ILE A 144 7.85 2.94 13.18
C ILE A 144 6.73 3.97 13.13
N PRO A 145 6.12 4.21 11.96
CA PRO A 145 5.05 5.20 11.83
C PRO A 145 3.81 4.73 12.58
N GLY A 146 3.06 5.70 13.11
CA GLY A 146 1.72 5.42 13.61
C GLY A 146 0.77 5.11 12.47
N TRP A 147 -0.20 4.25 12.71
CA TRP A 147 -1.22 3.90 11.73
C TRP A 147 -2.61 3.91 12.35
N ARG A 148 -3.62 4.19 11.53
CA ARG A 148 -5.04 4.15 11.88
C ARG A 148 -5.82 3.49 10.75
N LEU A 149 -6.58 2.45 11.10
CA LEU A 149 -7.44 1.70 10.20
C LEU A 149 -8.89 1.90 10.65
N GLU A 150 -9.72 2.44 9.76
CA GLU A 150 -11.16 2.58 9.97
C GLU A 150 -11.89 1.59 9.07
N VAL A 151 -12.78 0.80 9.66
CA VAL A 151 -13.61 -0.19 8.99
C VAL A 151 -15.06 0.20 9.17
N ASP A 152 -15.66 0.74 8.11
CA ASP A 152 -17.10 0.97 8.02
C ASP A 152 -17.80 -0.37 7.75
N THR A 153 -18.69 -0.76 8.67
CA THR A 153 -19.50 -1.98 8.57
C THR A 153 -20.98 -1.70 8.29
N SER A 154 -21.41 -0.43 8.36
CA SER A 154 -22.79 0.01 8.15
C SER A 154 -23.12 0.29 6.68
N SER A 155 -22.11 0.23 5.83
CA SER A 155 -22.26 0.45 4.41
C SER A 155 -23.19 -0.58 3.77
N GLU A 156 -24.50 -0.28 3.74
CA GLU A 156 -25.52 -1.03 3.04
C GLU A 156 -24.97 -1.39 1.66
N GLN A 157 -24.78 -2.69 1.51
CA GLN A 157 -24.31 -3.27 0.30
C GLN A 157 -25.52 -3.23 -0.63
N LEU A 158 -25.49 -2.30 -1.59
CA LEU A 158 -26.14 -2.52 -2.89
C LEU A 158 -25.40 -3.67 -3.60
N ASN A 159 -25.34 -4.83 -2.94
CA ASN A 159 -24.99 -6.10 -3.53
C ASN A 159 -26.31 -6.64 -4.04
N LYS A 160 -26.55 -6.50 -5.33
CA LYS A 160 -27.77 -7.04 -5.97
C LYS A 160 -27.67 -8.54 -6.24
N ALA A 161 -26.55 -9.17 -5.87
CA ALA A 161 -26.36 -10.60 -5.97
C ALA A 161 -26.84 -11.32 -4.69
N ALA A 162 -27.66 -12.36 -4.86
CA ALA A 162 -27.90 -13.38 -3.85
C ALA A 162 -27.08 -14.63 -4.19
N ALA A 163 -26.27 -15.13 -3.24
CA ALA A 163 -25.53 -16.39 -3.27
C ALA A 163 -24.27 -16.49 -4.19
N ASP A 164 -23.69 -17.71 -4.19
CA ASP A 164 -22.31 -18.12 -4.52
C ASP A 164 -21.80 -17.84 -5.95
N GLN A 165 -22.59 -17.14 -6.76
CA GLN A 165 -22.21 -16.72 -8.10
C GLN A 165 -22.51 -15.23 -8.24
N CYS A 166 -21.46 -14.43 -8.38
CA CYS A 166 -21.58 -13.01 -8.66
C CYS A 166 -20.59 -12.56 -9.74
N GLY A 167 -20.91 -11.46 -10.40
CA GLY A 167 -19.94 -10.64 -11.12
C GLY A 167 -19.77 -9.29 -10.43
N LYS A 168 -18.83 -8.49 -10.91
CA LYS A 168 -18.54 -7.16 -10.36
C LYS A 168 -18.46 -6.13 -11.47
N VAL A 169 -19.02 -4.95 -11.21
CA VAL A 169 -18.71 -3.75 -12.00
C VAL A 169 -17.82 -2.84 -11.17
N SER A 170 -16.80 -2.26 -11.80
CA SER A 170 -15.80 -1.44 -11.13
C SER A 170 -15.47 -0.18 -11.91
N VAL A 171 -15.42 0.93 -11.18
CA VAL A 171 -14.85 2.21 -11.63
C VAL A 171 -13.56 2.55 -10.85
N PHE A 172 -12.99 1.56 -10.15
CA PHE A 172 -11.89 1.77 -9.20
C PHE A 172 -10.54 1.98 -9.88
N ILE A 173 -10.27 1.24 -10.96
CA ILE A 173 -8.97 1.32 -11.64
C ILE A 173 -8.96 2.51 -12.58
N THR A 174 -7.96 3.38 -12.44
CA THR A 174 -7.70 4.48 -13.36
C THR A 174 -7.48 3.94 -14.78
N PRO A 175 -8.36 4.27 -15.73
CA PRO A 175 -8.20 3.82 -17.11
C PRO A 175 -7.06 4.56 -17.81
N PRO A 176 -6.49 3.98 -18.89
CA PRO A 176 -5.40 4.60 -19.62
C PRO A 176 -5.90 5.78 -20.46
N GLN A 177 -5.68 7.00 -19.98
CA GLN A 177 -6.03 8.25 -20.67
C GLN A 177 -5.42 8.38 -22.07
N THR A 178 -4.28 7.73 -22.33
CA THR A 178 -3.66 7.66 -23.67
C THR A 178 -4.55 7.01 -24.74
N ARG A 179 -5.59 6.26 -24.33
CA ARG A 179 -6.62 5.68 -25.21
C ARG A 179 -7.95 6.44 -25.14
N ASP A 180 -7.92 7.69 -24.70
CA ASP A 180 -9.11 8.52 -24.49
C ASP A 180 -10.10 7.92 -23.49
N LEU A 181 -9.60 7.15 -22.51
CA LEU A 181 -10.40 6.56 -21.44
C LEU A 181 -10.13 7.30 -20.12
N TYR A 182 -11.18 7.84 -19.53
CA TYR A 182 -11.11 8.63 -18.31
C TYR A 182 -11.90 7.98 -17.17
N PRO A 183 -11.60 8.32 -15.90
CA PRO A 183 -12.36 7.83 -14.77
C PRO A 183 -13.86 8.16 -14.90
N ALA A 184 -14.67 7.33 -14.27
CA ALA A 184 -16.11 7.50 -14.16
C ALA A 184 -16.54 7.24 -12.71
N TYR A 185 -17.76 7.60 -12.35
CA TYR A 185 -18.37 7.17 -11.08
C TYR A 185 -19.81 6.75 -11.27
N PHE A 186 -20.27 5.81 -10.45
CA PHE A 186 -21.63 5.29 -10.53
C PHE A 186 -22.65 6.36 -10.15
N ALA A 187 -23.68 6.49 -10.98
CA ALA A 187 -24.89 7.27 -10.70
C ALA A 187 -25.98 6.34 -10.16
N ARG A 188 -26.37 5.35 -10.97
CA ARG A 188 -27.44 4.39 -10.67
C ARG A 188 -27.09 3.01 -11.22
N ILE A 189 -27.68 1.99 -10.63
CA ILE A 189 -27.51 0.59 -11.00
C ILE A 189 -28.88 -0.05 -10.98
N ASP A 190 -29.34 -0.55 -12.13
CA ASP A 190 -30.71 -1.04 -12.38
C ASP A 190 -31.77 -0.14 -11.74
N GLY A 191 -31.67 1.17 -11.98
CA GLY A 191 -32.60 2.18 -11.45
C GLY A 191 -32.38 2.62 -10.00
N ASP A 192 -31.56 1.94 -9.21
CA ASP A 192 -31.28 2.34 -7.81
C ASP A 192 -30.08 3.28 -7.73
N ASN A 193 -30.14 4.29 -6.84
CA ASN A 193 -29.01 5.20 -6.63
C ASN A 193 -27.79 4.41 -6.14
N ALA A 194 -26.67 4.57 -6.83
CA ALA A 194 -25.43 3.93 -6.41
C ALA A 194 -24.94 4.54 -5.09
N PRO A 195 -24.42 3.74 -4.15
CA PRO A 195 -23.92 4.26 -2.88
C PRO A 195 -22.76 5.24 -3.13
N PRO A 196 -22.74 6.39 -2.45
CA PRO A 196 -21.64 7.34 -2.60
C PRO A 196 -20.33 6.67 -2.23
N ARG A 197 -19.27 6.94 -3.00
CA ARG A 197 -17.91 6.46 -2.75
C ARG A 197 -17.71 4.93 -2.79
N LYS A 198 -18.65 4.16 -3.36
CA LYS A 198 -18.40 2.73 -3.68
C LYS A 198 -17.94 2.56 -5.12
N PRO A 199 -16.64 2.29 -5.36
CA PRO A 199 -16.12 2.15 -6.72
C PRO A 199 -16.25 0.72 -7.29
N ILE A 200 -16.82 -0.21 -6.51
CA ILE A 200 -17.03 -1.62 -6.90
C ILE A 200 -18.40 -2.06 -6.39
N ILE A 201 -19.19 -2.69 -7.26
CA ILE A 201 -20.53 -3.18 -6.95
C ILE A 201 -20.64 -4.65 -7.38
N LYS A 202 -21.18 -5.51 -6.50
CA LYS A 202 -21.45 -6.91 -6.81
C LYS A 202 -22.84 -7.04 -7.42
N LEU A 203 -22.93 -7.73 -8.56
CA LEU A 203 -24.15 -7.96 -9.31
C LEU A 203 -24.37 -9.46 -9.50
N SER A 204 -25.64 -9.86 -9.59
CA SER A 204 -26.00 -11.21 -10.04
C SER A 204 -25.52 -11.41 -11.48
N PRO A 205 -25.25 -12.64 -11.91
CA PRO A 205 -25.07 -12.89 -13.33
C PRO A 205 -26.35 -12.54 -14.11
N GLY A 206 -26.22 -11.88 -15.26
CA GLY A 206 -27.36 -11.46 -16.09
C GLY A 206 -27.22 -10.04 -16.66
N GLU A 207 -28.29 -9.54 -17.27
CA GLU A 207 -28.34 -8.19 -17.83
C GLU A 207 -28.49 -7.13 -16.74
N HIS A 208 -27.66 -6.11 -16.81
CA HIS A 208 -27.68 -4.97 -15.89
C HIS A 208 -27.57 -3.65 -16.65
N GLU A 209 -28.21 -2.62 -16.10
CA GLU A 209 -28.11 -1.25 -16.60
C GLU A 209 -27.32 -0.40 -15.60
N ILE A 210 -26.16 0.09 -16.04
CA ILE A 210 -25.25 0.87 -15.22
C ILE A 210 -25.24 2.31 -15.71
N GLU A 211 -25.77 3.23 -14.92
CA GLU A 211 -25.64 4.66 -15.18
C GLU A 211 -24.36 5.20 -14.51
N VAL A 212 -23.54 5.90 -15.28
CA VAL A 212 -22.31 6.54 -14.77
C VAL A 212 -22.22 8.00 -15.18
N TYR A 213 -21.49 8.77 -14.39
CA TYR A 213 -21.01 10.09 -14.76
C TYR A 213 -19.54 10.03 -15.18
N GLU A 214 -19.15 10.93 -16.07
CA GLU A 214 -17.75 11.09 -16.49
C GLU A 214 -16.93 11.97 -15.53
N LEU A 215 -15.63 11.71 -15.45
CA LEU A 215 -14.63 12.53 -14.77
C LEU A 215 -13.49 12.90 -15.73
N ILE A 216 -13.84 13.34 -16.94
CA ILE A 216 -12.90 13.76 -17.98
C ILE A 216 -12.35 15.13 -17.62
N ASP A 217 -11.05 15.16 -17.37
CA ASP A 217 -10.23 16.34 -17.06
C ASP A 217 -9.45 16.87 -18.29
N ASP A 218 -9.82 16.44 -19.49
CA ASP A 218 -9.16 16.84 -20.73
C ASP A 218 -9.38 18.34 -21.05
N PRO A 219 -8.30 19.12 -21.32
CA PRO A 219 -8.40 20.56 -21.63
C PRO A 219 -9.23 20.91 -22.87
N TRP A 220 -9.43 19.98 -23.80
CA TRP A 220 -10.21 20.20 -25.00
C TRP A 220 -11.71 19.97 -24.82
N VAL A 221 -12.15 19.47 -23.66
CA VAL A 221 -13.57 19.35 -23.34
C VAL A 221 -14.13 20.71 -22.94
N ARG A 222 -15.04 21.24 -23.75
CA ARG A 222 -15.74 22.50 -23.46
C ARG A 222 -17.16 22.24 -22.97
N ARG A 223 -17.35 22.11 -21.66
CA ARG A 223 -18.67 21.87 -21.04
C ARG A 223 -18.91 22.74 -19.79
N PRO A 224 -20.17 23.12 -19.50
CA PRO A 224 -20.53 23.70 -18.22
C PRO A 224 -20.46 22.63 -17.11
N ARG A 225 -19.84 22.95 -15.97
CA ARG A 225 -19.65 22.01 -14.85
C ARG A 225 -20.97 21.47 -14.25
N SER A 226 -22.07 22.22 -14.36
CA SER A 226 -23.38 21.87 -13.79
C SER A 226 -24.32 21.13 -14.75
N GLY A 227 -23.84 20.73 -15.93
CA GLY A 227 -24.69 20.21 -17.01
C GLY A 227 -24.32 18.81 -17.51
N VAL A 228 -23.52 18.04 -16.77
CA VAL A 228 -23.17 16.66 -17.14
C VAL A 228 -24.28 15.74 -16.64
N SER A 229 -24.90 14.98 -17.54
CA SER A 229 -25.90 13.98 -17.19
C SER A 229 -25.27 12.60 -17.18
N ALA A 230 -25.75 11.71 -16.30
CA ALA A 230 -25.34 10.32 -16.34
C ALA A 230 -25.73 9.67 -17.68
N LYS A 231 -24.96 8.67 -18.11
CA LYS A 231 -25.28 7.84 -19.27
C LYS A 231 -25.34 6.38 -18.87
N ALA A 232 -26.33 5.68 -19.41
CA ALA A 232 -26.53 4.25 -19.21
C ALA A 232 -25.58 3.42 -20.09
N LEU A 233 -25.13 2.30 -19.54
CA LEU A 233 -24.40 1.23 -20.19
C LEU A 233 -25.09 -0.08 -19.85
N SER A 234 -25.64 -0.76 -20.85
CA SER A 234 -26.18 -2.11 -20.69
C SER A 234 -25.03 -3.12 -20.78
N ILE A 235 -24.98 -4.04 -19.82
CA ILE A 235 -23.92 -5.04 -19.70
C ILE A 235 -24.48 -6.38 -19.24
N THR A 236 -24.10 -7.45 -19.94
CA THR A 236 -24.31 -8.82 -19.48
C THR A 236 -23.18 -9.20 -18.54
N VAL A 237 -23.49 -9.37 -17.25
CA VAL A 237 -22.53 -9.73 -16.21
C VAL A 237 -22.42 -11.25 -16.13
N GLU A 238 -21.22 -11.77 -16.36
CA GLU A 238 -20.90 -13.18 -16.16
C GLU A 238 -20.48 -13.49 -14.70
N PRO A 239 -20.67 -14.74 -14.23
CA PRO A 239 -20.18 -15.15 -12.92
C PRO A 239 -18.64 -15.10 -12.89
N ASN A 240 -18.09 -14.72 -11.74
CA ASN A 240 -16.64 -14.63 -11.53
C ASN A 240 -15.92 -13.68 -12.52
N THR A 241 -16.61 -12.63 -12.98
CA THR A 241 -16.01 -11.65 -13.90
C THR A 241 -16.14 -10.23 -13.33
N THR A 242 -15.04 -9.48 -13.39
CA THR A 242 -15.00 -8.05 -13.07
C THR A 242 -14.93 -7.23 -14.34
N TYR A 243 -15.91 -6.35 -14.54
CA TYR A 243 -16.00 -5.41 -15.66
C TYR A 243 -15.57 -4.02 -15.20
N TYR A 244 -14.53 -3.48 -15.82
CA TYR A 244 -14.03 -2.14 -15.53
C TYR A 244 -14.64 -1.12 -16.49
N ILE A 245 -15.32 -0.13 -15.94
CA ILE A 245 -16.05 0.89 -16.68
C ILE A 245 -15.24 2.19 -16.69
N ALA A 246 -15.22 2.86 -17.84
CA ALA A 246 -14.59 4.17 -18.04
C ALA A 246 -15.50 5.08 -18.85
N ALA A 247 -15.23 6.38 -18.78
CA ALA A 247 -15.77 7.37 -19.69
C ALA A 247 -14.82 7.49 -20.89
N LYS A 248 -15.29 7.08 -22.07
CA LYS A 248 -14.54 7.22 -23.32
C LYS A 248 -14.80 8.60 -23.90
N PHE A 249 -13.74 9.39 -24.06
CA PHE A 249 -13.79 10.71 -24.66
C PHE A 249 -13.77 10.61 -26.19
N ASN A 250 -14.80 11.14 -26.84
CA ASN A 250 -14.89 11.25 -28.28
C ASN A 250 -14.34 12.61 -28.75
N ARG A 251 -13.05 12.63 -29.10
CA ARG A 251 -12.36 13.85 -29.58
C ARG A 251 -13.03 14.51 -30.77
N THR A 252 -13.64 13.74 -31.67
CA THR A 252 -14.33 14.29 -32.87
C THR A 252 -15.58 15.08 -32.50
N LYS A 253 -16.21 14.73 -31.37
CA LYS A 253 -17.41 15.36 -30.83
C LYS A 253 -17.13 16.25 -29.62
N ARG A 254 -15.88 16.68 -29.40
CA ARG A 254 -15.45 17.48 -28.23
C ARG A 254 -16.22 18.78 -28.01
N LEU A 255 -16.84 19.33 -29.06
CA LEU A 255 -17.65 20.55 -29.00
C LEU A 255 -19.16 20.27 -28.79
N SER A 256 -19.57 19.01 -28.86
CA SER A 256 -20.96 18.57 -28.68
C SER A 256 -21.34 18.48 -27.21
N SER A 257 -21.14 19.55 -26.45
CA SER A 257 -21.41 19.58 -24.99
C SER A 257 -22.88 19.76 -24.64
N VAL A 258 -23.68 20.36 -25.53
CA VAL A 258 -25.13 20.49 -25.36
C VAL A 258 -25.83 19.13 -25.49
N SER A 259 -25.48 18.34 -26.52
CA SER A 259 -25.97 16.96 -26.68
C SER A 259 -25.18 15.95 -25.83
N GLN A 260 -24.08 16.38 -25.22
CA GLN A 260 -23.13 15.55 -24.50
C GLN A 260 -22.55 14.37 -25.30
N ASP A 261 -22.56 14.41 -26.63
CA ASP A 261 -22.00 13.34 -27.46
C ASP A 261 -20.48 13.26 -27.43
N TYR A 262 -19.82 14.17 -26.72
CA TYR A 262 -18.37 14.17 -26.53
C TYR A 262 -17.87 12.97 -25.72
N TRP A 263 -18.74 12.18 -25.09
CA TRP A 263 -18.32 11.00 -24.31
C TRP A 263 -19.36 9.89 -24.31
N GLU A 264 -18.93 8.67 -24.00
CA GLU A 264 -19.78 7.49 -23.82
C GLU A 264 -19.21 6.58 -22.72
N PRO A 265 -20.05 5.87 -21.94
CA PRO A 265 -19.56 4.86 -21.01
C PRO A 265 -19.17 3.59 -21.77
N VAL A 266 -18.05 2.98 -21.38
CA VAL A 266 -17.58 1.72 -21.98
C VAL A 266 -17.00 0.79 -20.93
N VAL A 267 -17.16 -0.52 -21.17
CA VAL A 267 -16.29 -1.52 -20.54
C VAL A 267 -14.95 -1.49 -21.28
N TRP A 268 -13.87 -1.18 -20.58
CA TRP A 268 -12.54 -1.09 -21.20
C TRP A 268 -11.59 -2.23 -20.82
N LYS A 269 -11.98 -3.03 -19.82
CA LYS A 269 -11.22 -4.19 -19.34
C LYS A 269 -12.16 -5.16 -18.63
N GLU A 270 -11.92 -6.44 -18.84
CA GLU A 270 -12.62 -7.56 -18.20
C GLU A 270 -11.56 -8.47 -17.58
N VAL A 271 -11.85 -8.98 -16.38
CA VAL A 271 -10.93 -9.88 -15.66
C VAL A 271 -11.74 -10.96 -14.98
N GLU A 272 -11.40 -12.22 -15.26
CA GLU A 272 -11.90 -13.37 -14.52
C GLU A 272 -11.33 -13.33 -13.09
N GLN A 273 -12.21 -13.27 -12.10
CA GLN A 273 -11.88 -13.24 -10.68
C GLN A 273 -12.97 -13.94 -9.87
N THR A 274 -12.58 -14.93 -9.08
CA THR A 274 -13.52 -15.69 -8.25
C THR A 274 -14.30 -14.77 -7.31
N CYS A 275 -15.62 -14.85 -7.40
CA CYS A 275 -16.54 -14.11 -6.58
C CYS A 275 -16.72 -14.87 -5.26
N LYS A 276 -15.88 -14.59 -4.25
CA LYS A 276 -16.09 -15.17 -2.92
C LYS A 276 -17.38 -14.60 -2.31
N GLY A 277 -18.31 -15.49 -1.99
CA GLY A 277 -19.45 -15.22 -1.10
C GLY A 277 -18.95 -14.65 0.22
N ASN A 278 -19.74 -13.77 0.83
CA ASN A 278 -19.39 -13.12 2.10
C ASN A 278 -19.36 -14.12 3.26
#